data_AF-A0A166VIX6-F1
#
_entry.id   AF-A0A166VIX6-F1
#
_cell.length_a   1.000
_cell.length_b   1.000
_cell.length_c   1.000
_cell.angle_alpha   90.00
_cell.angle_beta   90.00
_cell.angle_gamma   90.00
#
_symmetry.space_group_name_H-M   'P 1'
#
loop_
_entity.id
_entity.type
_entity.pdbx_description
1 polymer ?
#
loop_
_entity_poly.entity_id
_entity_poly.type
_entity_poly.pdbx_seq_one_letter_code
_entity_poly.pdbx_strand_id
1 'polypeptide(L)'
;MENLSLHDAPPPPPGGPIPAQLPPQMFTTAAQLLDLTDTNLVLQSTTERIFALKPDCNPATPEGYYADEEQGIFLVRGENVLLLGEIDLDKDDDAPPGFELADLEFVKKLAEEKKSSDKIKEKKRLEKLATMGFEGENLGELIF
;
A
#
# COMPACT_ATOMS: atom_id res chain seq x y z
N MET A 1 12.86 69.18 -32.13
CA MET A 1 12.98 67.72 -32.35
C MET A 1 13.17 67.11 -30.98
N GLU A 2 12.10 67.12 -30.19
CA GLU A 2 11.14 66.00 -30.00
C GLU A 2 11.60 65.08 -28.86
N ASN A 3 11.18 65.43 -27.64
CA ASN A 3 11.17 64.53 -26.50
C ASN A 3 9.76 63.94 -26.42
N LEU A 4 9.62 62.65 -26.76
CA LEU A 4 8.40 61.87 -26.58
C LEU A 4 8.30 61.46 -25.10
N SER A 5 7.41 62.09 -24.34
CA SER A 5 7.05 61.64 -23.00
C SER A 5 5.73 60.88 -23.07
N LEU A 6 5.80 59.55 -22.98
CA LEU A 6 4.65 58.66 -22.82
C LEU A 6 4.08 58.83 -21.41
N HIS A 7 3.03 59.62 -21.24
CA HIS A 7 2.18 59.59 -20.04
C HIS A 7 0.73 59.86 -20.44
N ASP A 8 0.03 58.83 -20.88
CA ASP A 8 -1.40 58.66 -20.58
C ASP A 8 -1.82 57.22 -20.93
N ALA A 9 -1.83 56.35 -19.91
CA ALA A 9 -2.52 55.07 -19.99
C ALA A 9 -3.91 55.24 -19.35
N PRO A 10 -5.00 54.79 -20.01
CA PRO A 10 -6.34 54.96 -19.46
C PRO A 10 -6.51 54.17 -18.15
N PRO A 11 -7.38 54.64 -17.23
CA PRO A 11 -7.58 53.97 -15.96
C PRO A 11 -8.14 52.55 -16.17
N PRO A 12 -7.74 51.57 -15.33
CA PRO A 12 -8.23 50.21 -15.44
C PRO A 12 -9.74 50.15 -15.14
N PRO A 13 -10.50 49.27 -15.83
CA PRO A 13 -11.93 49.12 -15.59
C PRO A 13 -12.22 48.56 -14.18
N PRO A 14 -13.39 48.88 -13.59
CA PRO A 14 -13.73 48.47 -12.24
C PRO A 14 -13.87 46.95 -12.14
N GLY A 15 -13.30 46.40 -11.07
CA GLY A 15 -13.08 44.98 -10.83
C GLY A 15 -14.34 44.12 -10.98
N GLY A 16 -14.23 43.12 -11.86
CA GLY A 16 -15.07 41.93 -11.81
C GLY A 16 -14.62 41.01 -10.66
N PRO A 17 -15.51 40.13 -10.16
CA PRO A 17 -15.18 39.22 -9.08
C PRO A 17 -14.04 38.30 -9.50
N ILE A 18 -12.94 38.35 -8.75
CA ILE A 18 -11.84 37.39 -8.86
C ILE A 18 -12.45 36.02 -8.54
N PRO A 19 -12.36 35.00 -9.42
CA PRO A 19 -12.84 33.68 -9.08
C PRO A 19 -12.11 33.23 -7.81
N ALA A 20 -12.87 32.88 -6.77
CA ALA A 20 -12.32 32.38 -5.54
C ALA A 20 -11.43 31.17 -5.87
N GLN A 21 -10.11 31.36 -5.73
CA GLN A 21 -9.17 30.26 -5.87
C GLN A 21 -9.49 29.29 -4.73
N LEU A 22 -10.01 28.12 -5.09
CA LEU A 22 -10.22 27.05 -4.13
C LEU A 22 -8.89 26.86 -3.38
N PRO A 23 -8.90 26.78 -2.04
CA PRO A 23 -7.68 26.51 -1.29
C PRO A 23 -7.02 25.29 -1.93
N PRO A 24 -5.67 25.26 -2.08
CA PRO A 24 -4.99 24.11 -2.63
C PRO A 24 -5.43 22.89 -1.82
N GLN A 25 -6.32 22.08 -2.43
CA GLN A 25 -6.79 20.83 -1.86
C GLN A 25 -5.57 19.93 -1.89
N MET A 26 -4.81 19.99 -0.81
CA MET A 26 -3.68 19.12 -0.58
C MET A 26 -4.28 17.73 -0.40
N PHE A 27 -4.23 16.91 -1.45
CA PHE A 27 -4.53 15.48 -1.38
C PHE A 27 -3.39 14.82 -0.58
N THR A 28 -3.37 15.02 0.74
CA THR A 28 -2.23 14.66 1.59
C THR A 28 -2.06 13.16 1.75
N THR A 29 -3.13 12.38 1.73
CA THR A 29 -3.03 10.93 2.01
C THR A 29 -2.25 10.18 0.95
N ALA A 30 -2.44 10.51 -0.34
CA ALA A 30 -1.72 9.84 -1.42
C ALA A 30 -0.30 10.41 -1.61
N ALA A 31 -0.11 11.72 -1.46
CA ALA A 31 1.20 12.35 -1.63
C ALA A 31 2.20 11.98 -0.51
N GLN A 32 1.74 11.85 0.75
CA GLN A 32 2.60 11.39 1.85
C GLN A 32 3.04 9.93 1.68
N LEU A 33 2.17 9.08 1.11
CA LEU A 33 2.54 7.70 0.79
C LEU A 33 3.52 7.64 -0.40
N LEU A 34 3.36 8.52 -1.40
CA LEU A 34 4.25 8.57 -2.56
C LEU A 34 5.67 9.07 -2.21
N ASP A 35 5.80 10.08 -1.34
CA ASP A 35 7.11 10.57 -0.85
C ASP A 35 7.89 9.48 -0.07
N LEU A 36 7.21 8.46 0.46
CA LEU A 36 7.83 7.33 1.14
C LEU A 36 8.18 6.17 0.19
N THR A 37 7.51 6.02 -0.95
CA THR A 37 7.81 4.94 -1.92
C THR A 37 9.16 5.09 -2.63
N ASP A 38 9.72 6.31 -2.67
CA ASP A 38 11.07 6.58 -3.18
C ASP A 38 12.18 6.40 -2.11
N THR A 39 11.81 6.00 -0.88
CA THR A 39 12.79 5.88 0.22
C THR A 39 13.27 4.45 0.40
N ASN A 40 14.59 4.26 0.33
CA ASN A 40 15.21 3.03 0.79
C ASN A 40 15.22 3.03 2.32
N LEU A 41 14.80 1.94 2.94
CA LEU A 41 14.63 1.81 4.38
C LEU A 41 15.79 1.03 4.99
N VAL A 42 16.28 1.50 6.13
CA VAL A 42 17.13 0.71 7.03
C VAL A 42 16.30 0.38 8.25
N LEU A 43 16.02 -0.90 8.46
CA LEU A 43 15.28 -1.40 9.62
C LEU A 43 16.24 -2.06 10.60
N GLN A 44 16.01 -1.85 11.89
CA GLN A 44 16.76 -2.47 12.98
C GLN A 44 15.82 -3.28 13.86
N SER A 45 16.34 -4.32 14.51
CA SER A 45 15.54 -5.23 15.36
C SER A 45 14.26 -5.72 14.68
N THR A 46 14.37 -6.10 13.41
CA THR A 46 13.22 -6.49 12.59
C THR A 46 12.74 -7.88 12.94
N THR A 47 11.43 -8.00 13.16
CA THR A 47 10.72 -9.27 13.29
C THR A 47 9.87 -9.47 12.04
N GLU A 48 10.04 -10.62 11.39
CA GLU A 48 9.17 -11.06 10.31
C GLU A 48 8.01 -11.85 10.90
N ARG A 49 6.77 -11.40 10.65
CA ARG A 49 5.56 -12.08 11.10
C ARG A 49 4.86 -12.72 9.91
N ILE A 50 4.63 -14.03 9.99
CA ILE A 50 3.97 -14.82 8.94
C ILE A 50 2.58 -15.21 9.42
N PHE A 51 1.57 -15.06 8.55
CA PHE A 51 0.19 -15.42 8.83
C PHE A 51 -0.27 -16.58 7.96
N ALA A 52 -0.99 -17.53 8.56
CA ALA A 52 -1.60 -18.65 7.86
C ALA A 52 -3.05 -18.85 8.32
N LEU A 53 -4.00 -18.79 7.38
CA LEU A 53 -5.42 -18.99 7.70
C LEU A 53 -5.75 -20.47 7.93
N LYS A 54 -6.63 -20.73 8.90
CA LYS A 54 -7.21 -22.07 9.10
C LYS A 54 -8.07 -22.44 7.87
N PRO A 55 -8.02 -23.69 7.38
CA PRO A 55 -8.72 -24.10 6.17
C PRO A 55 -10.25 -23.95 6.25
N ASP A 56 -10.81 -24.03 7.47
CA ASP A 56 -12.25 -23.97 7.72
C ASP A 56 -12.73 -22.61 8.26
N CYS A 57 -11.90 -21.54 8.15
CA CYS A 57 -12.28 -20.24 8.71
C CYS A 57 -13.42 -19.58 7.91
N ASN A 58 -14.31 -18.88 8.62
CA ASN A 58 -15.35 -18.09 7.99
C ASN A 58 -14.72 -16.89 7.26
N PRO A 59 -15.02 -16.66 5.97
CA PRO A 59 -14.46 -15.52 5.22
C PRO A 59 -14.80 -14.15 5.83
N ALA A 60 -15.84 -14.04 6.65
CA ALA A 60 -16.19 -12.80 7.34
C ALA A 60 -15.37 -12.56 8.63
N THR A 61 -14.82 -13.62 9.22
CA THR A 61 -14.03 -13.58 10.46
C THR A 61 -12.83 -14.49 10.28
N PRO A 62 -11.75 -14.00 9.62
CA PRO A 62 -10.60 -14.82 9.33
C PRO A 62 -9.92 -15.24 10.64
N GLU A 63 -9.74 -16.54 10.79
CA GLU A 63 -9.03 -17.15 11.91
C GLU A 63 -7.81 -17.90 11.39
N GLY A 64 -6.72 -17.86 12.15
CA GLY A 64 -5.45 -18.37 11.67
C GLY A 64 -4.41 -18.60 12.75
N TYR A 65 -3.21 -18.87 12.27
CA TYR A 65 -1.99 -18.93 13.06
C TYR A 65 -1.05 -17.83 12.61
N TYR A 66 -0.22 -17.34 13.53
CA TYR A 66 0.91 -16.49 13.20
C TYR A 66 2.19 -17.03 13.84
N ALA A 67 3.32 -16.69 13.24
CA ALA A 67 4.64 -16.98 13.78
C ALA A 67 5.57 -15.80 13.52
N ASP A 68 6.45 -15.55 14.48
CA ASP A 68 7.43 -14.47 14.45
C ASP A 68 8.85 -15.04 14.32
N GLU A 69 9.65 -14.44 13.44
CA GLU A 69 11.06 -14.77 13.22
C GLU A 69 11.92 -13.51 13.34
N GLU A 70 12.93 -13.55 14.22
CA GLU A 70 13.86 -12.43 14.40
C GLU A 70 14.89 -12.41 13.27
N GLN A 71 14.94 -11.30 12.53
CA GLN A 71 15.80 -11.15 11.35
C GLN A 71 16.97 -10.16 11.57
N GLY A 72 16.83 -9.22 12.52
CA GLY A 72 17.89 -8.27 12.86
C GLY A 72 17.85 -6.98 12.02
N ILE A 73 18.83 -6.77 11.14
CA ILE A 73 18.98 -5.51 10.37
C ILE A 73 18.70 -5.76 8.89
N PHE A 74 17.79 -4.98 8.30
CA PHE A 74 17.49 -5.00 6.87
C PHE A 74 17.80 -3.68 6.18
N LEU A 75 18.19 -3.79 4.91
CA LEU A 75 18.18 -2.71 3.93
C LEU A 75 17.13 -3.05 2.87
N VAL A 76 16.01 -2.33 2.87
CA VAL A 76 14.89 -2.55 1.94
C VAL A 76 14.88 -1.45 0.90
N ARG A 77 14.77 -1.83 -0.37
CA ARG A 77 14.64 -0.86 -1.47
C ARG A 77 13.21 -0.36 -1.58
N GLY A 78 13.03 0.95 -1.79
CA GLY A 78 11.72 1.60 -1.74
C GLY A 78 10.65 0.96 -2.64
N GLU A 79 11.02 0.50 -3.84
CA GLU A 79 10.05 -0.09 -4.77
C GLU A 79 9.46 -1.43 -4.33
N ASN A 80 10.09 -2.10 -3.35
CA ASN A 80 9.59 -3.36 -2.79
C ASN A 80 8.66 -3.14 -1.60
N VAL A 81 8.44 -1.88 -1.19
CA VAL A 81 7.56 -1.52 -0.08
C VAL A 81 6.17 -1.25 -0.63
N LEU A 82 5.19 -2.06 -0.22
CA LEU A 82 3.79 -1.85 -0.59
C LEU A 82 3.15 -0.77 0.29
N LEU A 83 3.21 -0.96 1.60
CA LEU A 83 2.73 -0.04 2.62
C LEU A 83 3.70 -0.04 3.81
N LEU A 84 3.76 1.09 4.52
CA LEU A 84 4.47 1.24 5.79
C LEU A 84 3.60 2.04 6.76
N GLY A 85 3.64 1.69 8.03
CA GLY A 85 2.92 2.38 9.10
C GLY A 85 3.68 2.34 10.42
N GLU A 86 3.36 3.26 11.32
CA GLU A 86 3.84 3.25 12.70
C GLU A 86 3.04 2.26 13.56
N ILE A 87 3.70 1.63 14.52
CA ILE A 87 3.10 0.68 15.47
C ILE A 87 3.36 1.20 16.88
N ASP A 88 2.36 1.15 17.75
CA ASP A 88 2.50 1.51 19.16
C ASP A 88 2.90 0.26 19.95
N LEU A 89 4.21 0.11 20.20
CA LEU A 89 4.78 -1.09 20.83
C LEU A 89 4.19 -1.39 22.22
N ASP A 90 3.66 -0.39 22.94
CA ASP A 90 3.05 -0.62 24.25
C ASP A 90 1.60 -1.14 24.15
N LYS A 91 0.92 -0.89 23.04
CA LYS A 91 -0.49 -1.29 22.82
C LYS A 91 -0.65 -2.49 21.89
N ASP A 92 0.29 -2.67 20.96
CA ASP A 92 0.18 -3.63 19.86
C ASP A 92 0.97 -4.93 20.11
N ASP A 93 1.42 -5.16 21.35
CA ASP A 93 2.04 -6.43 21.80
C ASP A 93 1.03 -7.60 21.89
N ASP A 94 -0.27 -7.31 21.87
CA ASP A 94 -1.32 -8.33 21.87
C ASP A 94 -1.37 -9.10 20.55
N ALA A 95 -1.70 -10.40 20.66
CA ALA A 95 -1.90 -11.25 19.49
C ALA A 95 -3.00 -10.65 18.58
N PRO A 96 -2.80 -10.60 17.25
CA PRO A 96 -3.80 -10.10 16.33
C PRO A 96 -5.14 -10.82 16.52
N PRO A 97 -6.30 -10.12 16.49
CA PRO A 97 -7.60 -10.74 16.73
C PRO A 97 -7.87 -11.91 15.76
N GLY A 98 -8.20 -13.09 16.31
CA GLY A 98 -8.47 -14.30 15.53
C GLY A 98 -7.23 -15.13 15.15
N PHE A 99 -6.03 -14.70 15.57
CA PHE A 99 -4.79 -15.41 15.28
C PHE A 99 -4.12 -15.95 16.55
N GLU A 100 -3.66 -17.19 16.48
CA GLU A 100 -2.97 -17.88 17.57
C GLU A 100 -1.48 -18.08 17.23
N LEU A 101 -0.60 -17.90 18.21
CA LEU A 101 0.84 -18.15 18.01
C LEU A 101 1.08 -19.65 17.77
N ALA A 102 1.86 -19.98 16.74
CA ALA A 102 2.22 -21.35 16.41
C ALA A 102 3.69 -21.47 15.97
N ASP A 103 4.12 -22.70 15.74
CA ASP A 103 5.48 -23.00 15.31
C ASP A 103 5.77 -22.46 13.89
N LEU A 104 6.97 -21.90 13.70
CA LEU A 104 7.37 -21.23 12.46
C LEU A 104 7.30 -22.16 11.25
N GLU A 105 7.79 -23.40 11.40
CA GLU A 105 7.80 -24.37 10.30
C GLU A 105 6.38 -24.76 9.89
N PHE A 106 5.50 -24.92 10.89
CA PHE A 106 4.09 -25.21 10.67
C PHE A 106 3.36 -24.07 9.93
N VAL A 107 3.54 -22.82 10.39
CA VAL A 107 2.88 -21.65 9.77
C VAL A 107 3.39 -21.40 8.35
N LYS A 108 4.72 -21.48 8.14
CA LYS A 108 5.33 -21.36 6.79
C LYS A 108 4.75 -22.38 5.81
N LYS A 109 4.66 -23.65 6.23
CA LYS A 109 4.09 -24.72 5.42
C LYS A 109 2.65 -24.44 5.02
N LEU A 110 1.81 -24.00 5.97
CA LEU A 110 0.40 -23.72 5.70
C LEU A 110 0.22 -22.49 4.79
N ALA A 111 1.03 -21.45 4.98
CA ALA A 111 1.03 -20.26 4.12
C ALA A 111 1.45 -20.60 2.68
N GLU A 112 2.49 -21.41 2.49
CA GLU A 112 2.97 -21.83 1.17
C GLU A 112 1.97 -22.76 0.46
N GLU A 113 1.35 -23.69 1.19
CA GLU A 113 0.28 -24.54 0.65
C GLU A 113 -0.89 -23.69 0.13
N LYS A 114 -1.34 -22.70 0.92
CA LYS A 114 -2.41 -21.78 0.50
C LYS A 114 -2.01 -20.95 -0.72
N LYS A 115 -0.81 -20.36 -0.71
CA LYS A 115 -0.28 -19.56 -1.83
C LYS A 115 -0.19 -20.37 -3.12
N SER A 116 0.25 -21.63 -3.03
CA SER A 116 0.29 -22.53 -4.20
C SER A 116 -1.11 -22.89 -4.72
N SER A 117 -2.05 -23.17 -3.82
CA SER A 117 -3.44 -23.47 -4.15
C SER A 117 -4.11 -22.28 -4.84
N ASP A 118 -3.91 -21.07 -4.30
CA ASP A 118 -4.51 -19.86 -4.83
C ASP A 118 -3.87 -19.45 -6.16
N LYS A 119 -2.55 -19.65 -6.36
CA LYS A 119 -1.89 -19.52 -7.67
C LYS A 119 -2.53 -20.44 -8.72
N ILE A 120 -2.82 -21.70 -8.37
CA ILE A 120 -3.45 -22.65 -9.30
C ILE A 120 -4.89 -22.25 -9.60
N LYS A 121 -5.67 -21.84 -8.60
CA LYS A 121 -7.05 -21.37 -8.79
C LYS A 121 -7.09 -20.13 -9.64
N GLU A 122 -6.18 -19.18 -9.41
CA GLU A 122 -6.11 -17.93 -10.15
C GLU A 122 -5.70 -18.17 -11.60
N LYS A 123 -4.71 -19.02 -11.87
CA LYS A 123 -4.37 -19.45 -13.23
C LYS A 123 -5.58 -20.03 -13.97
N LYS A 124 -6.32 -20.93 -13.32
CA LYS A 124 -7.54 -21.53 -13.91
C LYS A 124 -8.65 -20.51 -14.11
N ARG A 125 -8.79 -19.54 -13.21
CA ARG A 125 -9.76 -18.44 -13.32
C ARG A 125 -9.41 -17.57 -14.52
N LEU A 126 -8.15 -17.21 -14.67
CA LEU A 126 -7.62 -16.41 -15.77
C LEU A 126 -7.81 -17.10 -17.12
N GLU A 127 -7.51 -18.40 -17.23
CA GLU A 127 -7.73 -19.19 -18.46
C GLU A 127 -9.22 -19.19 -18.88
N LYS A 128 -10.14 -19.31 -17.92
CA LYS A 128 -11.59 -19.25 -18.19
C LYS A 128 -12.04 -17.86 -18.64
N LEU A 129 -11.52 -16.81 -18.01
CA LEU A 129 -11.83 -15.42 -18.37
C LEU A 129 -11.29 -15.06 -19.76
N ALA A 130 -10.07 -15.52 -20.08
CA ALA A 130 -9.47 -15.35 -21.40
C ALA A 130 -10.32 -16.00 -22.51
N THR A 131 -10.91 -17.18 -22.24
CA THR A 131 -11.84 -17.84 -23.17
C THR A 131 -13.08 -16.99 -23.45
N MET A 132 -13.49 -16.14 -22.51
CA MET A 132 -14.63 -15.22 -22.65
C MET A 132 -14.24 -13.85 -23.23
N GLY A 133 -12.99 -13.67 -23.67
CA GLY A 133 -12.48 -12.42 -24.23
C GLY A 133 -12.07 -11.37 -23.20
N PHE A 134 -11.93 -11.74 -21.92
CA PHE A 134 -11.36 -10.87 -20.90
C PHE A 134 -9.84 -11.08 -20.82
N GLU A 135 -9.08 -10.02 -21.06
CA GLU A 135 -7.66 -9.98 -20.72
C GLU A 135 -7.57 -9.64 -19.22
N GLY A 136 -7.10 -10.58 -18.39
CA GLY A 136 -6.90 -10.27 -16.98
C GLY A 136 -5.69 -9.34 -16.82
N GLU A 137 -5.89 -8.20 -16.16
CA GLU A 137 -4.78 -7.40 -15.67
C GLU A 137 -4.04 -8.21 -14.60
N ASN A 138 -2.70 -8.29 -14.69
CA ASN A 138 -1.83 -9.01 -13.75
C ASN A 138 -1.78 -8.38 -12.33
N LEU A 139 -2.86 -7.77 -11.85
CA LEU A 139 -2.94 -7.25 -10.47
C LEU A 139 -2.82 -8.36 -9.41
N GLY A 140 -3.01 -9.63 -9.79
CA GLY A 140 -2.85 -10.76 -8.89
C GLY A 140 -1.42 -10.99 -8.38
N GLU A 141 -0.39 -10.48 -9.06
CA GLU A 141 1.00 -10.55 -8.58
C GLU A 141 1.36 -9.45 -7.55
N LEU A 142 0.46 -8.50 -7.30
CA LEU A 142 0.70 -7.41 -6.33
C LEU A 142 0.39 -7.80 -4.88
N ILE A 143 -0.19 -8.98 -4.63
CA ILE A 143 -0.59 -9.45 -3.30
C ILE A 143 0.01 -10.85 -3.10
N PHE A 144 1.16 -10.93 -2.44
CA PHE A 144 1.90 -12.19 -2.27
C PHE A 144 2.28 -12.50 -0.83
#